data_AF-A0A1W9ZUD5-F1
#
_entry.id   AF-A0A1W9ZUD5-F1
#
_cell.length_a   1.000
_cell.length_b   1.000
_cell.length_c   1.000
_cell.angle_alpha   90.00
_cell.angle_beta   90.00
_cell.angle_gamma   90.00
#
_symmetry.space_group_name_H-M   'P 1'
#
loop_
_entity.id
_entity.type
_entity.pdbx_description
1 polymer ?
#
loop_
_entity_poly.entity_id
_entity_poly.type
_entity_poly.pdbx_seq_one_letter_code
_entity_poly.pdbx_strand_id
1 'polypeptide(L)' 'AGDIAGWDLAPRELEVLQHLVAGQRNRTIALTLGISENTVKFHVRNLFRKLDVSSRTEAIALANSHGLR' A
#
# COMPACT_ATOMS: atom_id res chain seq x y z
N ALA A 1 -6.73 4.10 -16.80
CA ALA A 1 -6.39 3.41 -15.55
C ALA A 1 -4.92 3.09 -15.65
N GLY A 2 -4.06 3.71 -14.84
CA GLY A 2 -2.62 3.45 -14.95
C GLY A 2 -2.32 2.02 -14.50
N ASP A 3 -1.18 1.52 -14.96
CA ASP A 3 -0.82 0.10 -14.93
C ASP A 3 -0.39 -0.37 -13.53
N ILE A 4 -1.32 -0.31 -12.56
CA ILE A 4 -1.18 -0.94 -11.24
C ILE A 4 -1.22 -2.46 -11.32
N ALA A 5 -1.75 -3.01 -12.42
CA ALA A 5 -1.79 -4.45 -12.68
C ALA A 5 -0.38 -5.03 -12.89
N GLY A 6 0.56 -4.24 -13.42
CA GLY A 6 1.95 -4.65 -13.64
C GLY A 6 2.80 -4.79 -12.37
N TRP A 7 2.31 -4.43 -11.18
CA TRP A 7 3.10 -4.42 -9.94
C TRP A 7 3.14 -5.74 -9.16
N ASP A 8 2.46 -6.79 -9.66
CA ASP A 8 2.42 -8.12 -9.03
C ASP A 8 2.13 -8.07 -7.51
N LEU A 9 1.21 -7.19 -7.10
CA LEU A 9 0.83 -7.05 -5.70
C LEU A 9 -0.11 -8.18 -5.30
N ALA A 10 0.15 -8.77 -4.14
CA ALA A 10 -0.81 -9.66 -3.51
C ALA A 10 -2.08 -8.87 -3.14
N PRO A 11 -3.26 -9.51 -3.05
CA PRO A 11 -4.52 -8.82 -2.75
C PRO A 11 -4.43 -7.91 -1.51
N ARG A 12 -3.76 -8.42 -0.46
CA ARG A 12 -3.58 -7.67 0.80
C ARG A 12 -2.61 -6.50 0.68
N GLU A 13 -1.63 -6.58 -0.20
CA GLU A 13 -0.69 -5.47 -0.46
C GLU A 13 -1.39 -4.34 -1.24
N LEU A 14 -2.27 -4.70 -2.17
CA LEU A 14 -3.11 -3.74 -2.90
C LEU A 14 -4.10 -3.03 -1.96
N GLU A 15 -4.82 -3.77 -1.11
CA GLU A 15 -5.69 -3.19 -0.08
C GLU A 15 -4.92 -2.20 0.81
N VAL A 16 -3.75 -2.60 1.29
CA VAL A 16 -2.89 -1.74 2.11
C VAL A 16 -2.47 -0.49 1.32
N LEU A 17 -2.06 -0.62 0.06
CA LEU A 17 -1.70 0.51 -0.79
C LEU A 17 -2.86 1.50 -0.97
N GLN A 18 -4.08 1.01 -1.21
CA GLN A 18 -5.28 1.84 -1.33
C GLN A 18 -5.51 2.66 -0.05
N HIS A 19 -5.37 2.04 1.12
CA HIS A 19 -5.51 2.75 2.37
C HIS A 19 -4.38 3.76 2.63
N LEU A 20 -3.14 3.46 2.19
CA LEU A 20 -2.03 4.42 2.25
C LEU A 20 -2.32 5.65 1.39
N VAL A 21 -2.82 5.46 0.16
CA VAL A 21 -3.23 6.56 -0.74
C VAL A 21 -4.34 7.40 -0.11
N ALA A 22 -5.29 6.76 0.57
CA ALA A 22 -6.33 7.43 1.35
C ALA A 22 -5.81 8.15 2.64
N GLY A 23 -4.50 8.20 2.86
CA GLY A 23 -3.87 8.89 3.99
C GLY A 23 -4.00 8.18 5.33
N GLN A 24 -4.39 6.90 5.34
CA GLN A 24 -4.61 6.18 6.58
C GLN A 24 -3.30 5.73 7.24
N ARG A 25 -3.28 5.77 8.58
CA ARG A 25 -2.18 5.26 9.39
C ARG A 25 -2.31 3.75 9.57
N ASN A 26 -1.19 3.05 9.76
CA ASN A 26 -1.18 1.57 9.91
C ASN A 26 -2.16 1.06 10.98
N ARG A 27 -2.34 1.80 12.08
CA ARG A 27 -3.31 1.46 13.12
C ARG A 27 -4.76 1.48 12.60
N THR A 28 -5.12 2.48 11.79
CA THR A 28 -6.45 2.56 11.17
C THR A 28 -6.63 1.42 10.17
N ILE A 29 -5.63 1.17 9.33
CA ILE A 29 -5.63 0.07 8.35
C ILE A 29 -5.83 -1.28 9.04
N ALA A 30 -5.12 -1.50 10.15
CA ALA A 30 -5.23 -2.72 10.95
C ALA A 30 -6.67 -2.95 11.45
N LEU A 31 -7.32 -1.90 11.96
CA LEU A 31 -8.72 -1.96 12.38
C LEU A 31 -9.65 -2.22 11.21
N THR A 32 -9.46 -1.53 10.07
CA THR A 32 -10.28 -1.69 8.88
C THR A 32 -10.18 -3.09 8.27
N LEU A 33 -8.98 -3.67 8.25
CA LEU A 33 -8.73 -4.99 7.65
C LEU A 33 -8.86 -6.16 8.64
N GLY A 34 -9.14 -5.90 9.92
CA GLY A 34 -9.29 -6.92 10.95
C GLY A 34 -8.01 -7.68 11.27
N ILE A 35 -6.84 -7.01 11.21
CA ILE A 35 -5.51 -7.61 11.44
C ILE A 35 -4.68 -6.79 12.42
N SER A 36 -3.53 -7.31 12.86
CA SER A 36 -2.63 -6.55 13.73
C SER A 36 -1.88 -5.44 13.00
N GLU A 37 -1.47 -4.38 13.71
CA GLU A 37 -0.61 -3.32 13.14
C GLU A 37 0.73 -3.87 12.64
N ASN A 38 1.27 -4.90 13.30
CA ASN A 38 2.48 -5.58 12.85
C ASN A 38 2.28 -6.31 11.51
N THR A 39 1.11 -6.92 11.31
CA THR A 39 0.74 -7.54 10.03
C THR A 39 0.64 -6.48 8.93
N VAL A 40 0.07 -5.29 9.23
CA VAL A 40 0.09 -4.17 8.28
C VAL A 40 1.52 -3.74 7.95
N LYS A 41 2.40 -3.58 8.95
CA LYS A 41 3.81 -3.23 8.73
C LYS A 41 4.53 -4.26 7.84
N PHE A 42 4.22 -5.55 8.01
CA PHE A 42 4.74 -6.60 7.15
C PHE A 42 4.29 -6.43 5.69
N HIS A 43 2.99 -6.20 5.45
CA HIS A 43 2.48 -5.94 4.10
C HIS A 43 3.07 -4.65 3.50
N VAL A 44 3.19 -3.57 4.27
CA VAL A 44 3.83 -2.32 3.83
C VAL A 44 5.28 -2.56 3.40
N ARG A 45 6.05 -3.35 4.16
CA ARG A 45 7.44 -3.67 3.79
C ARG A 45 7.53 -4.46 2.48
N ASN A 46 6.67 -5.46 2.29
CA ASN A 46 6.67 -6.24 1.05
C ASN A 46 6.19 -5.42 -0.14
N LEU A 47 5.15 -4.59 0.05
CA LEU A 47 4.66 -3.61 -0.91
C LEU A 47 5.81 -2.69 -1.36
N PHE A 48 6.54 -2.09 -0.42
CA PHE A 48 7.65 -1.19 -0.74
C PHE A 48 8.75 -1.89 -1.55
N ARG A 49 9.09 -3.13 -1.19
CA ARG A 49 10.04 -3.95 -1.96
C ARG A 49 9.57 -4.20 -3.39
N LYS A 50 8.28 -4.50 -3.59
CA LYS A 50 7.71 -4.78 -4.92
C LYS A 50 7.59 -3.52 -5.80
N LEU A 51 7.32 -2.38 -5.18
CA LEU A 51 7.24 -1.09 -5.86
C LEU A 51 8.60 -0.41 -6.06
N ASP A 52 9.68 -0.99 -5.53
CA ASP A 52 11.02 -0.41 -5.51
C ASP A 52 11.07 1.01 -4.90
N VAL A 53 10.40 1.17 -3.76
CA VAL A 53 10.35 2.44 -3.02
C VAL A 53 10.84 2.26 -1.58
N SER A 54 11.28 3.35 -0.97
CA SER A 54 11.85 3.36 0.37
C SER A 54 10.92 3.96 1.44
N SER A 55 9.87 4.68 1.02
CA SER A 55 9.03 5.44 1.93
C SER A 55 7.54 5.38 1.60
N ARG A 56 6.70 5.69 2.62
CA ARG A 56 5.25 5.85 2.44
C ARG A 56 4.93 6.91 1.39
N THR A 57 5.64 8.04 1.44
CA THR A 57 5.40 9.15 0.52
C THR A 57 5.73 8.75 -0.91
N GLU A 58 6.83 8.03 -1.14
CA GLU A 58 7.17 7.49 -2.47
C GLU A 58 6.12 6.50 -2.96
N ALA A 59 5.67 5.56 -2.12
CA ALA A 59 4.62 4.61 -2.49
C ALA A 59 3.31 5.31 -2.89
N ILE A 60 2.90 6.34 -2.13
CA ILE A 60 1.70 7.13 -2.43
C ILE A 60 1.88 7.96 -3.70
N ALA A 61 3.05 8.58 -3.89
CA ALA A 61 3.33 9.37 -5.08
C ALA A 61 3.31 8.51 -6.35
N LEU A 62 3.93 7.32 -6.30
CA LEU A 62 3.92 6.35 -7.38
C LEU A 62 2.50 5.84 -7.68
N ALA A 63 1.72 5.49 -6.65
CA ALA A 63 0.32 5.10 -6.81
C ALA A 63 -0.52 6.20 -7.51
N ASN A 64 -0.38 7.45 -7.07
CA ASN A 64 -1.07 8.59 -7.66
C ASN A 64 -0.68 8.85 -9.12
N SER A 65 0.60 8.72 -9.47
CA SER A 65 1.05 8.90 -10.87
C SER A 65 0.54 7.79 -11.79
N HIS A 66 0.27 6.60 -11.25
CA HIS A 66 -0.41 5.49 -11.93
C HIS A 66 -1.95 5.54 -11.79
N GLY A 67 -2.51 6.66 -11.31
CA GLY A 67 -3.95 6.91 -11.31
C GLY A 67 -4.74 6.20 -10.20
N LEU A 68 -4.06 5.62 -9.20
CA LEU A 68 -4.68 5.20 -7.96
C LEU A 68 -4.82 6.44 -7.06
N ARG A 69 -6.04 6.92 -6.85
CA ARG A 69 -6.38 8.13 -6.09
C ARG A 69 -7.39 7.82 -5.00
#